data_AF-A0A928YX06-F1
#
_entry.id   AF-A0A928YX06-F1
#
_cell.length_a   1.000
_cell.length_b   1.000
_cell.length_c   1.000
_cell.angle_alpha   90.00
_cell.angle_beta   90.00
_cell.angle_gamma   90.00
#
_symmetry.space_group_name_H-M   'P 1'
#
loop_
_entity.id
_entity.type
_entity.pdbx_description
1 polymer ?
#
loop_
_entity_poly.entity_id
_entity_poly.type
_entity_poly.pdbx_seq_one_letter_code
_entity_poly.pdbx_strand_id
1 'polypeptide(L)' 'MEISNSGAWVNQGLIGMQRSQAEMTASARQIAEAPAAAGATDLATPLVNLVVQSTLFDSSAKVVKTADQALGSLLDVRA' A
#
# COMPACT_ATOMS: atom_id res chain seq x y z
N MET A 1 -6.52 -2.65 -27.91
CA MET A 1 -6.24 -3.68 -26.88
C MET A 1 -5.78 -3.10 -25.53
N GLU A 2 -5.82 -1.77 -25.30
CA GLU A 2 -5.26 -1.17 -24.06
C GLU A 2 -6.28 -0.83 -22.95
N ILE A 3 -7.57 -0.69 -23.27
CA ILE A 3 -8.58 -0.21 -22.29
C ILE A 3 -8.84 -1.24 -21.17
N SER A 4 -8.60 -2.54 -21.42
CA SER A 4 -8.75 -3.59 -20.40
C SER A 4 -7.65 -3.58 -19.33
N ASN A 5 -6.52 -2.89 -19.57
CA ASN A 5 -5.35 -2.93 -18.68
C ASN A 5 -5.42 -1.86 -17.59
N SER A 6 -6.00 -0.69 -17.89
CA SER A 6 -6.13 0.44 -16.96
C SER A 6 -6.93 0.08 -15.71
N GLY A 7 -8.04 -0.65 -15.86
CA GLY A 7 -8.84 -1.13 -14.72
C GLY A 7 -8.11 -2.19 -13.88
N ALA A 8 -7.25 -3.00 -14.51
CA ALA A 8 -6.48 -4.03 -13.82
C ALA A 8 -5.42 -3.41 -12.89
N TRP A 9 -4.75 -2.32 -13.29
CA TRP A 9 -3.74 -1.67 -12.46
C TRP A 9 -4.32 -0.87 -11.30
N VAL A 10 -5.46 -0.19 -11.50
CA VAL A 10 -6.19 0.48 -10.41
C VAL A 10 -6.66 -0.54 -9.39
N ASN A 11 -7.26 -1.64 -9.85
CA ASN A 11 -7.70 -2.72 -8.97
C ASN A 11 -6.51 -3.35 -8.21
N GLN A 12 -5.39 -3.58 -8.91
CA GLN A 12 -4.18 -4.12 -8.28
C GLN A 12 -3.58 -3.16 -7.24
N GLY A 13 -3.58 -1.86 -7.51
CA GLY A 13 -3.18 -0.84 -6.55
C GLY A 13 -4.10 -0.80 -5.32
N LEU A 14 -5.41 -0.88 -5.53
CA LEU A 14 -6.37 -0.94 -4.43
C LEU A 14 -6.19 -2.20 -3.56
N ILE A 15 -6.00 -3.36 -4.19
CA ILE A 15 -5.71 -4.63 -3.50
C ILE A 15 -4.41 -4.51 -2.69
N GLY A 16 -3.37 -3.93 -3.28
CA GLY A 16 -2.10 -3.67 -2.60
C GLY A 16 -2.29 -2.80 -1.35
N MET A 17 -3.03 -1.70 -1.47
CA MET A 17 -3.36 -0.81 -0.35
C MET A 17 -4.14 -1.53 0.75
N GLN A 18 -5.18 -2.29 0.40
CA GLN A 18 -5.99 -3.02 1.37
C GLN A 18 -5.17 -4.05 2.15
N ARG A 19 -4.31 -4.80 1.44
CA ARG A 19 -3.43 -5.79 2.05
C ARG A 19 -2.41 -5.12 2.98
N SER A 20 -1.75 -4.06 2.52
CA SER A 20 -0.78 -3.33 3.34
C SER A 20 -1.43 -2.76 4.60
N GLN A 21 -2.67 -2.26 4.54
CA GLN A 21 -3.37 -1.81 5.75
C GLN A 21 -3.64 -2.91 6.78
N ALA A 22 -4.02 -4.11 6.32
CA ALA A 22 -4.21 -5.25 7.22
C ALA A 22 -2.90 -5.64 7.92
N GLU A 23 -1.80 -5.71 7.17
CA GLU A 23 -0.47 -6.07 7.68
C GLU A 23 0.13 -4.97 8.59
N MET A 24 -0.08 -3.70 8.26
CA MET A 24 0.30 -2.57 9.13
C MET A 24 -0.44 -2.65 10.46
N THR A 25 -1.73 -2.95 10.45
CA THR A 25 -2.53 -3.10 11.67
C THR A 25 -2.04 -4.28 12.51
N ALA A 26 -1.71 -5.41 11.88
CA ALA A 26 -1.15 -6.56 12.58
C ALA A 26 0.21 -6.25 13.22
N SER A 27 1.10 -5.58 12.48
CA SER A 27 2.41 -5.18 12.98
C SER A 27 2.30 -4.17 14.12
N ALA A 28 1.40 -3.20 14.00
CA ALA A 28 1.14 -2.22 15.05
C ALA A 28 0.61 -2.87 16.33
N ARG A 29 -0.26 -3.89 16.23
CA ARG A 29 -0.71 -4.68 17.39
C ARG A 29 0.43 -5.42 18.05
N GLN A 30 1.28 -6.09 17.28
CA GLN A 30 2.46 -6.78 17.82
C GLN A 30 3.39 -5.83 18.56
N ILE A 31 3.57 -4.60 18.07
CA ILE A 31 4.35 -3.55 18.76
C ILE A 31 3.64 -3.10 20.04
N ALA A 32 2.32 -2.90 20.01
CA ALA A 32 1.55 -2.43 21.16
C ALA A 32 1.40 -3.48 22.27
N GLU A 33 1.35 -4.76 21.91
CA GLU A 33 1.26 -5.90 22.82
C GLU A 33 2.63 -6.35 23.34
N ALA A 34 3.72 -5.85 22.75
CA ALA A 34 5.06 -6.18 23.19
C ALA A 34 5.28 -5.76 24.65
N PRO A 35 5.72 -6.67 25.53
CA PRO A 35 5.97 -6.34 26.91
C PRO A 35 7.06 -5.26 27.03
N ALA A 36 7.00 -4.41 28.06
CA ALA A 36 8.00 -3.35 28.26
C ALA A 36 9.45 -3.86 28.43
N ALA A 37 9.63 -5.15 28.72
CA ALA A 37 10.91 -5.84 28.78
C ALA A 37 11.33 -6.50 27.45
N ALA A 38 10.53 -6.37 26.38
CA ALA A 38 10.86 -6.89 25.07
C ALA A 38 12.16 -6.25 24.57
N GLY A 39 13.13 -7.10 24.23
CA GLY A 39 14.42 -6.65 23.71
C GLY A 39 14.26 -6.03 22.31
N ALA A 40 15.22 -5.20 21.91
CA ALA A 40 15.21 -4.53 20.60
C ALA A 40 15.03 -5.49 19.40
N THR A 41 15.51 -6.73 19.52
CA THR A 41 15.35 -7.77 18.49
C THR A 41 13.91 -8.24 18.32
N ASP A 42 13.12 -8.26 19.40
CA ASP A 42 11.73 -8.72 19.41
C ASP A 42 10.81 -7.70 18.72
N LEU A 43 11.12 -6.40 18.89
CA LEU A 43 10.44 -5.30 18.22
C LEU A 43 10.97 -5.00 16.81
N ALA A 44 12.20 -5.39 16.47
CA ALA A 44 12.81 -5.09 15.18
C ALA A 44 11.99 -5.67 14.02
N THR A 45 11.54 -6.91 14.13
CA THR A 45 10.76 -7.59 13.09
C THR A 45 9.42 -6.86 12.79
N PRO A 46 8.54 -6.62 13.78
CA PRO A 46 7.28 -5.94 13.50
C PRO A 46 7.47 -4.46 13.11
N LEU A 47 8.52 -3.77 13.60
CA LEU A 47 8.84 -2.41 13.16
C LEU A 47 9.28 -2.36 11.70
N VAL A 48 10.18 -3.25 11.28
CA VAL A 48 10.61 -3.34 9.87
C VAL A 48 9.42 -3.72 9.00
N ASN A 49 8.61 -4.70 9.41
CA ASN A 49 7.42 -5.08 8.66
C ASN A 49 6.45 -3.89 8.52
N LEU A 50 6.23 -3.11 9.57
CA LEU A 50 5.39 -1.91 9.51
C LEU A 50 5.89 -0.91 8.46
N VAL A 51 7.20 -0.63 8.41
CA VAL A 51 7.80 0.28 7.42
C VAL A 51 7.72 -0.27 6.00
N VAL A 52 7.98 -1.58 5.82
CA VAL A 52 7.85 -2.24 4.52
C VAL A 52 6.41 -2.14 4.01
N GLN A 53 5.43 -2.41 4.86
CA GLN A 53 4.02 -2.33 4.48
C GLN A 53 3.55 -0.90 4.20
N SER A 54 4.04 0.10 4.95
CA SER A 54 3.80 1.52 4.63
C SER A 54 4.33 1.88 3.25
N THR A 55 5.54 1.42 2.92
CA THR A 55 6.16 1.68 1.61
C THR A 55 5.39 1.01 0.46
N LEU A 56 4.89 -0.21 0.69
CA LEU A 56 4.03 -0.93 -0.26
C LEU A 56 2.68 -0.23 -0.46
N PHE A 57 2.10 0.30 0.62
CA PHE A 57 0.89 1.10 0.55
C PHE A 57 1.10 2.35 -0.31
N ASP A 58 2.15 3.13 -0.04
CA ASP A 58 2.47 4.37 -0.78
C ASP A 58 2.75 4.09 -2.26
N SER A 59 3.47 3.02 -2.54
CA SER A 59 3.74 2.57 -3.91
C SER A 59 2.45 2.22 -4.65
N SER A 60 1.54 1.51 -3.98
CA SER A 60 0.24 1.13 -4.54
C SER A 60 -0.66 2.36 -4.77
N ALA A 61 -0.66 3.31 -3.82
CA ALA A 61 -1.36 4.59 -3.95
C ALA A 61 -0.82 5.41 -5.13
N LYS A 62 0.50 5.38 -5.37
CA LYS A 62 1.11 6.03 -6.53
C LYS A 62 0.66 5.42 -7.86
N VAL A 63 0.49 4.09 -7.92
CA VAL A 63 -0.04 3.42 -9.12
C VAL A 63 -1.47 3.88 -9.40
N VAL A 64 -2.35 3.87 -8.38
CA VAL A 64 -3.74 4.33 -8.52
C VAL A 64 -3.78 5.80 -8.98
N LYS A 65 -3.00 6.67 -8.34
CA LYS A 65 -2.91 8.09 -8.71
C LYS A 65 -2.43 8.29 -10.15
N THR A 66 -1.40 7.57 -10.57
CA THR A 66 -0.86 7.70 -11.93
C THR A 66 -1.88 7.22 -12.97
N ALA A 67 -2.59 6.13 -12.68
CA ALA A 67 -3.65 5.64 -13.55
C ALA A 67 -4.81 6.64 -13.66
N ASP A 68 -5.23 7.25 -12.54
CA ASP A 68 -6.25 8.30 -12.51
C ASP A 68 -5.84 9.53 -13.33
N GLN A 69 -4.61 10.02 -13.14
CA GLN A 69 -4.07 11.14 -13.92
C GLN A 69 -3.99 10.83 -15.42
N ALA A 70 -3.59 9.61 -15.80
CA ALA A 70 -3.57 9.18 -17.19
C ALA A 70 -4.98 9.18 -17.79
N LEU A 71 -5.97 8.62 -17.08
CA LEU A 71 -7.37 8.64 -17.52
C LEU A 71 -7.92 10.07 -17.66
N GLY A 72 -7.62 10.95 -16.69
CA GLY A 72 -7.98 12.36 -16.76
C GLY A 72 -7.39 13.07 -17.97
N SER A 73 -6.10 12.83 -18.26
CA SER A 73 -5.44 13.40 -19.45
C SER A 73 -6.01 12.89 -20.77
N LEU A 74 -6.41 11.62 -20.83
CA LEU A 74 -7.08 11.04 -22.00
C LEU A 74 -8.48 11.60 -22.22
N LEU A 75 -9.19 11.94 -21.14
CA LEU A 75 -10.49 12.60 -21.21
C LEU A 75 -10.36 14.04 -21.71
N ASP A 76 -9.37 14.79 -21.20
CA ASP A 76 -9.10 16.18 -21.58
C ASP A 76 -8.77 16.32 -23.08
N VAL A 77 -7.98 15.40 -23.65
CA VAL A 77 -7.65 15.39 -25.09
C VAL A 77 -8.86 15.10 -25.99
N ARG A 78 -9.91 14.45 -25.47
CA ARG A 78 -11.12 14.11 -26.25
C ARG A 78 -12.26 15.11 -26.10
N ALA A 79 -12.19 16.02 -25.14
CA ALA A 79 -13.16 17.10 -24.92
C ALA A 79 -12.91 18.29 -25.85
#